data_AF-A0A7S7UKY6-F1
#
_entry.id   AF-A0A7S7UKY6-F1
#
_cell.length_a   1.000
_cell.length_b   1.000
_cell.length_c   1.000
_cell.angle_alpha   90.00
_cell.angle_beta   90.00
_cell.angle_gamma   90.00
#
_symmetry.space_group_name_H-M   'P 1'
#
loop_
_entity.id
_entity.type
_entity.pdbx_description
1 polymer ?
#
loop_
_entity_poly.entity_id
_entity_poly.type
_entity_poly.pdbx_seq_one_letter_code
_entity_poly.pdbx_strand_id
1 'polypeptide(L)'
;MQRHGITGEEQMMLSRRTILQGAGGLAFAVANFRTHALAQTPSVAQGTEVPPILFVHGNGDYDALWMTALWRMESNGIARDRMMAINFTNPTARADDTVEQANRSSTEDQRRELAAAIAELKRRTGAARVALVGNSRGGNSIRNVIKNGGAGDVSHAVLCGTPNHGVFALDALLGSEFNGRGAFLRGLNEGESEVTPGVAFLTLRSDGMDKYAQPDGRFIGKPGVPTNVTAEGPELKGATNLVLGTIDHRETAYHPRAFREIYKFIAGREPARIAITPEQTVRLGGLVTGVVDGVPTNRPVAGATVEIHHVDRESGERSGDVVHRSTTGADGRWGPATVDPTSPLEIVLTSPDAPITHFYRSPFPRSSDVVHLRAARPFIPADKDAGAVVIMSRPRGYFGLPRDIVLLDGKEPADVHPGVPTDAAATLRLPASEIGRNVVAEFNEERIVARAWPASENRIAVAELTY
;
A
#
# COMPACT_ATOMS: atom_id res chain seq x y z
N MET A 1 -2.12 56.91 89.69
CA MET A 1 -3.15 56.17 88.91
C MET A 1 -2.41 55.10 88.12
N GLN A 2 -2.08 53.98 88.76
CA GLN A 2 -2.81 52.68 88.77
C GLN A 2 -2.69 51.93 87.43
N ARG A 3 -2.23 50.67 87.32
CA ARG A 3 -1.59 49.69 88.24
C ARG A 3 -1.16 48.47 87.38
N HIS A 4 -0.04 47.83 87.76
CA HIS A 4 0.37 46.40 87.62
C HIS A 4 0.73 45.90 86.21
N GLY A 5 1.90 45.27 85.95
CA GLY A 5 2.47 44.03 86.52
C GLY A 5 2.11 42.86 85.57
N ILE A 6 2.91 41.86 85.16
CA ILE A 6 3.99 41.06 85.76
C ILE A 6 4.74 40.33 84.61
N THR A 7 5.95 39.85 84.93
CA THR A 7 6.98 39.04 84.24
C THR A 7 6.58 37.70 83.59
N GLY A 8 7.43 37.17 82.69
CA GLY A 8 7.60 35.72 82.47
C GLY A 8 8.10 35.29 81.07
N GLU A 9 9.25 34.61 81.03
CA GLU A 9 9.98 34.07 79.87
C GLU A 9 9.29 32.87 79.18
N GLU A 10 9.56 32.66 77.88
CA GLU A 10 10.19 31.43 77.34
C GLU A 10 10.48 31.55 75.83
N GLN A 11 11.67 31.06 75.42
CA GLN A 11 12.20 31.13 74.05
C GLN A 11 11.51 30.15 73.09
N MET A 12 11.28 30.60 71.86
CA MET A 12 10.99 29.73 70.72
C MET A 12 11.77 30.12 69.45
N MET A 13 12.09 29.07 68.70
CA MET A 13 12.82 28.99 67.44
C MET A 13 12.22 29.77 66.24
N LEU A 14 13.13 30.09 65.30
CA LEU A 14 13.03 30.13 63.82
C LEU A 14 11.82 30.80 63.14
N SER A 15 12.09 31.69 62.17
CA SER A 15 11.41 31.63 60.87
C SER A 15 12.12 32.39 59.74
N ARG A 16 12.02 31.80 58.54
CA ARG A 16 12.36 32.32 57.20
C ARG A 16 11.15 33.04 56.59
N ARG A 17 11.36 34.21 55.93
CA ARG A 17 10.54 34.83 54.85
C ARG A 17 11.12 36.25 54.58
N THR A 18 11.39 36.80 53.38
CA THR A 18 10.69 36.80 52.08
C THR A 18 11.58 37.49 50.99
N ILE A 19 11.85 36.80 49.87
CA ILE A 19 11.62 37.12 48.42
C ILE A 19 11.54 38.64 48.01
N LEU A 20 12.18 39.25 46.97
CA LEU A 20 12.31 38.94 45.50
C LEU A 20 13.27 39.96 44.76
N GLN A 21 13.78 39.56 43.58
CA GLN A 21 14.07 40.32 42.32
C GLN A 21 15.52 40.42 41.79
N GLY A 22 15.75 39.80 40.61
CA GLY A 22 16.20 40.57 39.43
C GLY A 22 17.51 40.21 38.69
N ALA A 23 17.44 39.21 37.79
CA ALA A 23 18.09 39.06 36.47
C ALA A 23 19.63 39.14 36.30
N GLY A 24 20.20 38.07 35.73
CA GLY A 24 21.60 37.91 35.35
C GLY A 24 21.90 38.08 33.85
N GLY A 25 23.18 38.29 33.55
CA GLY A 25 23.77 38.35 32.21
C GLY A 25 25.08 37.54 32.13
N LEU A 26 25.26 36.92 30.96
CA LEU A 26 26.35 36.12 30.40
C LEU A 26 27.78 36.21 31.01
N ALA A 27 28.46 35.06 31.06
CA ALA A 27 29.89 34.93 30.75
C ALA A 27 30.22 33.53 30.19
N PHE A 28 31.00 33.52 29.10
CA PHE A 28 31.44 32.38 28.30
C PHE A 28 32.80 31.81 28.76
N ALA A 29 33.04 30.56 28.35
CA ALA A 29 34.32 29.92 28.01
C ALA A 29 35.19 29.32 29.13
N VAL A 30 35.16 27.97 29.23
CA VAL A 30 36.33 27.16 29.60
C VAL A 30 36.42 25.95 28.67
N ALA A 31 37.62 25.72 28.16
CA ALA A 31 38.01 24.72 27.17
C ALA A 31 37.84 23.27 27.66
N ASN A 32 37.40 22.39 26.76
CA ASN A 32 37.46 20.94 26.93
C ASN A 32 38.37 20.33 25.86
N PHE A 33 39.61 19.97 26.25
CA PHE A 33 40.40 18.98 25.55
C PHE A 33 39.75 17.61 25.78
N ARG A 34 39.19 17.00 24.73
CA ARG A 34 38.85 15.58 24.72
C ARG A 34 39.56 14.90 23.57
N THR A 35 40.30 13.88 23.95
CA THR A 35 41.08 12.94 23.14
C THR A 35 40.27 12.43 21.94
N HIS A 36 40.90 12.45 20.76
CA HIS A 36 40.37 11.78 19.58
C HIS A 36 40.26 10.28 19.87
N ALA A 37 39.02 9.79 20.04
CA ALA A 37 38.73 8.37 20.00
C ALA A 37 38.99 7.89 18.57
N LEU A 38 39.99 7.02 18.40
CA LEU A 38 40.18 6.23 17.20
C LEU A 38 38.87 5.49 16.92
N ALA A 39 38.31 5.69 15.73
CA ALA A 39 37.12 5.03 15.25
C ALA A 39 37.27 3.52 15.41
N GLN A 40 36.52 2.94 16.35
CA GLN A 40 36.29 1.51 16.35
C GLN A 40 35.48 1.22 15.09
N THR A 41 36.10 0.51 14.14
CA THR A 41 35.39 -0.14 13.04
C THR A 41 34.16 -0.85 13.60
N PRO A 42 32.95 -0.62 13.06
CA PRO A 42 31.79 -1.36 13.51
C PRO A 42 32.08 -2.85 13.31
N SER A 43 32.05 -3.58 14.42
CA SER A 43 31.96 -5.04 14.39
C SER A 43 30.73 -5.37 13.56
N VAL A 44 30.94 -5.85 12.33
CA VAL A 44 29.90 -6.53 11.57
C VAL A 44 29.63 -7.81 12.33
N ALA A 45 28.71 -7.76 13.29
CA ALA A 45 27.94 -8.95 13.62
C ALA A 45 27.42 -9.44 12.27
N GLN A 46 27.90 -10.60 11.81
CA GLN A 46 27.40 -11.28 10.62
C GLN A 46 25.94 -11.66 10.90
N GLY A 47 25.05 -10.67 10.83
CA GLY A 47 23.63 -10.92 10.73
C GLY A 47 23.43 -11.73 9.47
N THR A 48 22.70 -12.84 9.58
CA THR A 48 22.23 -13.58 8.41
C THR A 48 21.61 -12.60 7.44
N GLU A 49 22.17 -12.53 6.24
CA GLU A 49 21.72 -11.62 5.20
C GLU A 49 20.23 -11.88 4.92
N VAL A 50 19.42 -10.84 4.90
CA VAL A 50 17.99 -10.95 4.62
C VAL A 50 17.80 -11.60 3.24
N PRO A 51 17.00 -12.67 3.10
CA PRO A 51 16.79 -13.30 1.80
C PRO A 51 16.17 -12.28 0.82
N PRO A 52 16.44 -12.37 -0.49
CA PRO A 52 15.75 -11.54 -1.46
C PRO A 52 14.24 -11.70 -1.35
N ILE A 53 13.50 -10.60 -1.53
CA ILE A 53 12.06 -10.54 -1.26
C ILE A 53 11.30 -10.34 -2.57
N LEU A 54 10.37 -11.23 -2.86
CA LEU A 54 9.43 -11.11 -3.97
C LEU A 54 8.02 -10.79 -3.45
N PHE A 55 7.48 -9.66 -3.89
CA PHE A 55 6.15 -9.18 -3.54
C PHE A 55 5.12 -9.56 -4.61
N VAL A 56 3.95 -10.05 -4.20
CA VAL A 56 2.94 -10.69 -5.07
C VAL A 56 1.58 -10.03 -4.84
N HIS A 57 1.06 -9.32 -5.83
CA HIS A 57 -0.20 -8.58 -5.71
C HIS A 57 -1.44 -9.49 -5.79
N GLY A 58 -2.60 -8.93 -5.44
CA GLY A 58 -3.90 -9.60 -5.40
C GLY A 58 -4.63 -9.69 -6.75
N ASN A 59 -5.86 -10.19 -6.69
CA ASN A 59 -6.73 -10.36 -7.86
C ASN A 59 -7.10 -9.00 -8.49
N GLY A 60 -6.83 -8.82 -9.78
CA GLY A 60 -7.13 -7.58 -10.51
C GLY A 60 -6.21 -6.39 -10.19
N ASP A 61 -5.27 -6.57 -9.25
CA ASP A 61 -4.28 -5.56 -8.87
C ASP A 61 -3.01 -5.65 -9.75
N TYR A 62 -2.00 -4.86 -9.38
CA TYR A 62 -0.70 -4.76 -10.03
C TYR A 62 0.38 -4.50 -8.97
N ASP A 63 1.65 -4.64 -9.35
CA ASP A 63 2.80 -4.61 -8.45
C ASP A 63 3.04 -3.25 -7.74
N ALA A 64 2.64 -2.13 -8.36
CA ALA A 64 2.79 -0.79 -7.80
C ALA A 64 2.14 -0.60 -6.42
N LEU A 65 1.17 -1.45 -6.04
CA LEU A 65 0.59 -1.41 -4.70
C LEU A 65 1.67 -1.63 -3.63
N TRP A 66 2.75 -2.34 -3.93
CA TRP A 66 3.89 -2.56 -3.04
C TRP A 66 4.86 -1.39 -2.92
N MET A 67 4.68 -0.29 -3.67
CA MET A 67 5.62 0.84 -3.72
C MET A 67 6.02 1.35 -2.33
N THR A 68 5.05 1.56 -1.43
CA THR A 68 5.36 2.05 -0.08
C THR A 68 6.03 1.00 0.80
N ALA A 69 5.75 -0.30 0.59
CA ALA A 69 6.47 -1.38 1.27
C ALA A 69 7.92 -1.46 0.79
N LEU A 70 8.17 -1.35 -0.52
CA LEU A 70 9.53 -1.30 -1.09
C LEU A 70 10.32 -0.14 -0.48
N TRP A 71 9.76 1.06 -0.47
CA TRP A 71 10.42 2.23 0.14
C TRP A 71 10.70 2.06 1.64
N ARG A 72 9.79 1.45 2.39
CA ARG A 72 10.00 1.15 3.81
C ARG A 72 11.09 0.10 4.00
N MET A 73 11.18 -0.92 3.13
CA MET A 73 12.27 -1.91 3.15
C MET A 73 13.63 -1.25 2.88
N GLU A 74 13.73 -0.40 1.85
CA GLU A 74 14.94 0.36 1.54
C GLU A 74 15.36 1.28 2.69
N SER A 75 14.38 1.94 3.31
CA SER A 75 14.58 2.80 4.48
C SER A 75 15.09 2.03 5.71
N ASN A 76 15.04 0.69 5.68
CA ASN A 76 15.52 -0.20 6.72
C ASN A 76 16.72 -1.06 6.25
N GLY A 77 17.37 -0.68 5.14
CA GLY A 77 18.64 -1.24 4.68
C GLY A 77 18.51 -2.45 3.76
N ILE A 78 17.31 -2.76 3.24
CA ILE A 78 17.17 -3.78 2.19
C ILE A 78 17.51 -3.16 0.84
N ALA A 79 18.52 -3.69 0.16
CA ALA A 79 18.95 -3.20 -1.14
C ALA A 79 17.86 -3.43 -2.21
N ARG A 80 17.65 -2.44 -3.09
CA ARG A 80 16.61 -2.47 -4.14
C ARG A 80 16.74 -3.68 -5.07
N ASP A 81 17.97 -4.02 -5.44
CA ASP A 81 18.28 -5.14 -6.33
C ASP A 81 17.98 -6.52 -5.73
N ARG A 82 17.83 -6.61 -4.41
CA ARG A 82 17.36 -7.79 -3.67
C ARG A 82 15.84 -7.85 -3.52
N MET A 83 15.11 -6.88 -4.07
CA MET A 83 13.66 -6.87 -4.07
C MET A 83 13.12 -6.91 -5.49
N MET A 84 11.96 -7.53 -5.62
CA MET A 84 11.18 -7.53 -6.84
C MET A 84 9.71 -7.57 -6.47
N ALA A 85 8.86 -6.94 -7.27
CA ALA A 85 7.42 -7.15 -7.23
C ALA A 85 7.00 -7.74 -8.59
N ILE A 86 6.21 -8.81 -8.57
CA ILE A 86 5.73 -9.43 -9.82
C ILE A 86 4.47 -8.71 -10.28
N ASN A 87 4.42 -8.37 -11.57
CA ASN A 87 3.25 -7.79 -12.22
C ASN A 87 2.62 -8.84 -13.15
N PHE A 88 1.62 -9.58 -12.65
CA PHE A 88 1.00 -10.69 -13.39
C PHE A 88 0.28 -10.19 -14.63
N THR A 89 0.50 -10.85 -15.77
CA THR A 89 0.00 -10.40 -17.08
C THR A 89 -1.51 -10.19 -17.10
N ASN A 90 -2.27 -11.19 -16.62
CA ASN A 90 -3.72 -11.15 -16.47
C ASN A 90 -4.06 -11.32 -14.98
N PRO A 91 -4.18 -10.24 -14.20
CA PRO A 91 -4.25 -10.33 -12.75
C PRO A 91 -5.60 -10.86 -12.22
N THR A 92 -6.63 -10.84 -13.06
CA THR A 92 -7.99 -11.26 -12.71
C THR A 92 -8.18 -12.76 -12.92
N ALA A 93 -8.71 -13.45 -11.91
CA ALA A 93 -9.05 -14.86 -11.96
C ALA A 93 -10.20 -15.16 -12.93
N ARG A 94 -10.18 -16.36 -13.49
CA ARG A 94 -11.32 -16.94 -14.21
C ARG A 94 -12.48 -17.19 -13.24
N ALA A 95 -13.71 -17.15 -13.75
CA ALA A 95 -14.90 -17.48 -12.95
C ALA A 95 -14.92 -18.97 -12.54
N ASP A 96 -14.49 -19.84 -13.46
CA ASP A 96 -14.16 -21.23 -13.24
C ASP A 96 -12.72 -21.44 -13.72
N ASP A 97 -11.84 -21.93 -12.85
CA ASP A 97 -10.42 -22.07 -13.11
C ASP A 97 -10.12 -22.95 -14.33
N THR A 98 -10.99 -23.92 -14.58
CA THR A 98 -10.85 -24.92 -15.64
C THR A 98 -11.38 -24.46 -16.99
N VAL A 99 -12.17 -23.38 -17.02
CA VAL A 99 -12.78 -22.85 -18.24
C VAL A 99 -12.01 -21.63 -18.69
N GLU A 100 -11.47 -21.67 -19.92
CA GLU A 100 -10.77 -20.52 -20.48
C GLU A 100 -11.67 -19.28 -20.50
N GLN A 101 -11.10 -18.15 -20.10
CA GLN A 101 -11.77 -16.87 -20.10
C GLN A 101 -10.78 -15.81 -20.56
N ALA A 102 -11.15 -15.05 -21.59
CA ALA A 102 -10.30 -14.02 -22.16
C ALA A 102 -9.83 -13.00 -21.10
N ASN A 103 -8.57 -12.57 -21.23
CA ASN A 103 -7.94 -11.54 -20.38
C ASN A 103 -7.89 -11.88 -18.88
N ARG A 104 -8.06 -13.15 -18.52
CA ARG A 104 -8.00 -13.68 -17.14
C ARG A 104 -7.05 -14.87 -17.04
N SER A 105 -6.60 -15.18 -15.84
CA SER A 105 -5.63 -16.27 -15.58
C SER A 105 -6.22 -17.36 -14.69
N SER A 106 -5.80 -18.60 -14.94
CA SER A 106 -6.02 -19.71 -14.00
C SER A 106 -5.02 -19.68 -12.85
N THR A 107 -5.22 -20.55 -11.87
CA THR A 107 -4.27 -20.85 -10.80
C THR A 107 -2.93 -21.36 -11.34
N GLU A 108 -2.96 -22.11 -12.45
CA GLU A 108 -1.77 -22.63 -13.13
C GLU A 108 -1.00 -21.54 -13.89
N ASP A 109 -1.71 -20.61 -14.54
CA ASP A 109 -1.11 -19.44 -15.17
C ASP A 109 -0.34 -18.60 -14.15
N GLN A 110 -0.97 -18.29 -13.00
CA GLN A 110 -0.33 -17.57 -11.90
C GLN A 110 0.87 -18.32 -11.32
N ARG A 111 0.75 -19.65 -11.16
CA ARG A 111 1.85 -20.48 -10.62
C ARG A 111 3.08 -20.42 -11.52
N ARG A 112 2.88 -20.52 -12.84
CA ARG A 112 3.94 -20.44 -13.86
C ARG A 112 4.63 -19.07 -13.85
N GLU A 113 3.87 -17.98 -13.88
CA GLU A 113 4.43 -16.62 -13.84
C GLU A 113 5.19 -16.36 -12.53
N LEU A 114 4.66 -16.81 -11.38
CA LEU A 114 5.33 -16.66 -10.09
C LEU A 114 6.62 -17.49 -10.01
N ALA A 115 6.61 -18.73 -10.49
CA ALA A 115 7.80 -19.57 -10.53
C ALA A 115 8.92 -18.93 -11.39
N ALA A 116 8.56 -18.31 -12.52
CA ALA A 116 9.52 -17.58 -13.36
C ALA A 116 10.10 -16.36 -12.64
N ALA A 117 9.28 -15.58 -11.91
CA ALA A 117 9.77 -14.45 -11.12
C ALA A 117 10.69 -14.87 -9.96
N ILE A 118 10.40 -16.01 -9.31
CA ILE A 118 11.27 -16.60 -8.28
C ILE A 118 12.63 -16.96 -8.89
N ALA A 119 12.63 -17.66 -10.02
CA ALA A 119 13.86 -18.04 -10.73
C ALA A 119 14.68 -16.81 -11.14
N GLU A 120 14.02 -15.76 -11.64
CA GLU A 120 14.68 -14.51 -12.03
C GLU A 120 15.30 -13.78 -10.82
N LEU A 121 14.57 -13.66 -9.70
CA LEU A 121 15.10 -13.02 -8.50
C LEU A 121 16.29 -13.79 -7.93
N LYS A 122 16.22 -15.13 -7.90
CA LYS A 122 17.35 -15.99 -7.50
C LYS A 122 18.54 -15.80 -8.43
N ARG A 123 18.32 -15.77 -9.75
CA ARG A 123 19.38 -15.56 -10.75
C ARG A 123 20.06 -14.20 -10.59
N ARG A 124 19.29 -13.14 -10.37
CA ARG A 124 19.80 -11.76 -10.17
C ARG A 124 20.64 -11.61 -8.91
N THR A 125 20.27 -12.31 -7.84
CA THR A 125 20.87 -12.12 -6.51
C THR A 125 21.87 -13.21 -6.11
N GLY A 126 21.89 -14.35 -6.82
CA GLY A 126 22.67 -15.53 -6.46
C GLY A 126 22.12 -16.30 -5.25
N ALA A 127 20.97 -15.91 -4.69
CA ALA A 127 20.41 -16.54 -3.52
C ALA A 127 19.79 -17.92 -3.83
N ALA A 128 19.98 -18.88 -2.93
CA ALA A 128 19.37 -20.20 -3.05
C ALA A 128 17.85 -20.19 -2.79
N ARG A 129 17.38 -19.29 -1.94
CA ARG A 129 15.96 -19.16 -1.56
C ARG A 129 15.55 -17.70 -1.48
N VAL A 130 14.27 -17.43 -1.70
CA VAL A 130 13.64 -16.10 -1.59
C VAL A 130 12.57 -16.07 -0.51
N ALA A 131 12.28 -14.91 0.04
CA ALA A 131 11.07 -14.68 0.82
C ALA A 131 9.94 -14.20 -0.10
N LEU A 132 8.74 -14.73 0.08
CA LEU A 132 7.56 -14.37 -0.69
C LEU A 132 6.56 -13.65 0.20
N VAL A 133 6.02 -12.52 -0.27
CA VAL A 133 5.00 -11.73 0.43
C VAL A 133 3.83 -11.53 -0.51
N GLY A 134 2.65 -12.05 -0.16
CA GLY A 134 1.48 -12.02 -1.04
C GLY A 134 0.28 -11.37 -0.37
N ASN A 135 -0.43 -10.52 -1.11
CA ASN A 135 -1.74 -10.03 -0.71
C ASN A 135 -2.85 -10.80 -1.43
N SER A 136 -3.95 -11.11 -0.73
CA SER A 136 -5.16 -11.65 -1.36
C SER A 136 -4.84 -12.90 -2.20
N ARG A 137 -5.33 -12.97 -3.45
CA ARG A 137 -5.01 -14.01 -4.44
C ARG A 137 -3.52 -14.31 -4.57
N GLY A 138 -2.64 -13.32 -4.43
CA GLY A 138 -1.19 -13.50 -4.52
C GLY A 138 -0.66 -14.48 -3.47
N GLY A 139 -1.26 -14.51 -2.28
CA GLY A 139 -0.94 -15.51 -1.25
C GLY A 139 -1.32 -16.93 -1.65
N ASN A 140 -2.45 -17.13 -2.33
CA ASN A 140 -2.83 -18.44 -2.88
C ASN A 140 -1.87 -18.87 -4.00
N SER A 141 -1.39 -17.94 -4.83
CA SER A 141 -0.34 -18.24 -5.82
C SER A 141 0.97 -18.69 -5.16
N ILE A 142 1.39 -18.04 -4.07
CA ILE A 142 2.55 -18.45 -3.26
C ILE A 142 2.37 -19.87 -2.73
N ARG A 143 1.23 -20.15 -2.08
CA ARG A 143 0.92 -21.49 -1.56
C ARG A 143 0.92 -22.54 -2.66
N ASN A 144 0.37 -22.20 -3.83
CA ASN A 144 0.34 -23.09 -4.99
C ASN A 144 1.74 -23.46 -5.47
N VAL A 145 2.65 -22.49 -5.59
CA VAL A 145 4.06 -22.77 -5.95
C VAL A 145 4.72 -23.66 -4.89
N ILE A 146 4.58 -23.33 -3.61
CA ILE A 146 5.23 -24.07 -2.51
C ILE A 146 4.75 -25.53 -2.46
N LYS A 147 3.43 -25.76 -2.46
CA LYS A 147 2.82 -27.09 -2.38
C LYS A 147 3.18 -27.96 -3.59
N ASN A 148 3.29 -27.36 -4.77
CA ASN A 148 3.55 -28.05 -6.04
C ASN A 148 5.02 -27.99 -6.47
N GLY A 149 5.93 -28.28 -5.53
CA GLY A 149 7.36 -28.51 -5.80
C GLY A 149 8.29 -27.32 -5.62
N GLY A 150 7.79 -26.13 -5.31
CA GLY A 150 8.58 -24.91 -5.14
C GLY A 150 9.13 -24.66 -3.72
N ALA A 151 8.80 -25.49 -2.73
CA ALA A 151 9.18 -25.26 -1.34
C ALA A 151 10.70 -25.09 -1.12
N GLY A 152 11.52 -25.82 -1.89
CA GLY A 152 12.98 -25.73 -1.84
C GLY A 152 13.53 -24.34 -2.17
N ASP A 153 12.78 -23.53 -2.92
CA ASP A 153 13.18 -22.20 -3.38
C ASP A 153 12.72 -21.06 -2.44
N VAL A 154 11.95 -21.36 -1.39
CA VAL A 154 11.23 -20.33 -0.61
C VAL A 154 11.58 -20.40 0.87
N SER A 155 12.26 -19.40 1.42
CA SER A 155 12.60 -19.38 2.86
C SER A 155 11.43 -18.98 3.74
N HIS A 156 10.67 -17.97 3.33
CA HIS A 156 9.54 -17.39 4.06
C HIS A 156 8.34 -17.22 3.13
N ALA A 157 7.13 -17.43 3.65
CA ALA A 157 5.87 -17.12 2.99
C ALA A 157 5.01 -16.28 3.93
N VAL A 158 4.82 -15.00 3.57
CA VAL A 158 3.98 -14.06 4.31
C VAL A 158 2.70 -13.81 3.53
N LEU A 159 1.56 -14.17 4.14
CA LEU A 159 0.24 -14.20 3.51
C LEU A 159 -0.67 -13.14 4.14
N CYS A 160 -0.92 -12.06 3.41
CA CYS A 160 -1.63 -10.88 3.87
C CYS A 160 -3.08 -10.90 3.36
N GLY A 161 -4.06 -11.08 4.26
CA GLY A 161 -5.48 -11.13 3.90
C GLY A 161 -5.76 -12.19 2.83
N THR A 162 -4.97 -13.26 2.81
CA THR A 162 -5.09 -14.30 1.78
C THR A 162 -6.34 -15.12 2.07
N PRO A 163 -7.23 -15.35 1.09
CA PRO A 163 -8.43 -16.18 1.27
C PRO A 163 -8.05 -17.66 1.32
N ASN A 164 -7.31 -18.05 2.36
CA ASN A 164 -6.72 -19.38 2.57
C ASN A 164 -7.79 -20.48 2.69
N HIS A 165 -8.94 -20.12 3.25
CA HIS A 165 -10.14 -20.96 3.34
C HIS A 165 -11.27 -20.51 2.40
N GLY A 166 -10.94 -19.67 1.42
CA GLY A 166 -11.86 -19.10 0.45
C GLY A 166 -12.45 -17.77 0.87
N VAL A 167 -13.14 -17.14 -0.08
CA VAL A 167 -14.04 -16.00 0.16
C VAL A 167 -15.44 -16.51 0.53
N PHE A 168 -15.74 -17.74 0.14
CA PHE A 168 -16.91 -18.51 0.50
C PHE A 168 -16.56 -20.00 0.44
N ALA A 169 -17.34 -20.85 1.10
CA ALA A 169 -17.20 -22.30 1.12
C ALA A 169 -18.59 -22.93 0.91
N LEU A 170 -19.00 -23.07 -0.36
CA LEU A 170 -20.35 -23.48 -0.78
C LEU A 170 -20.29 -24.64 -1.78
N ASP A 171 -21.36 -25.44 -1.87
CA ASP A 171 -21.47 -26.54 -2.87
C ASP A 171 -21.71 -26.05 -4.30
N ALA A 172 -21.98 -24.75 -4.47
CA ALA A 172 -22.03 -24.09 -5.77
C ALA A 172 -20.66 -23.51 -6.14
N LEU A 173 -20.40 -23.31 -7.44
CA LEU A 173 -19.17 -22.68 -7.95
C LEU A 173 -17.89 -23.39 -7.51
N LEU A 174 -17.86 -24.73 -7.54
CA LEU A 174 -16.71 -25.53 -7.11
C LEU A 174 -15.46 -25.34 -7.99
N GLY A 175 -15.61 -24.84 -9.21
CA GLY A 175 -14.50 -24.46 -10.09
C GLY A 175 -13.87 -23.11 -9.78
N SER A 176 -14.46 -22.29 -8.89
CA SER A 176 -13.85 -21.03 -8.46
C SER A 176 -12.65 -21.30 -7.55
N GLU A 177 -11.50 -20.67 -7.86
CA GLU A 177 -10.30 -20.72 -7.00
C GLU A 177 -10.51 -20.07 -5.62
N PHE A 178 -11.60 -19.32 -5.42
CA PHE A 178 -11.96 -18.68 -4.17
C PHE A 178 -12.96 -19.47 -3.32
N ASN A 179 -13.38 -20.65 -3.78
CA ASN A 179 -14.29 -21.50 -3.02
C ASN A 179 -13.52 -22.46 -2.11
N GLY A 180 -13.68 -22.33 -0.78
CA GLY A 180 -13.04 -23.19 0.21
C GLY A 180 -13.38 -24.68 0.08
N ARG A 181 -14.51 -25.02 -0.58
CA ARG A 181 -14.89 -26.41 -0.91
C ARG A 181 -14.39 -26.87 -2.27
N GLY A 182 -13.84 -25.96 -3.08
CA GLY A 182 -13.26 -26.25 -4.39
C GLY A 182 -12.03 -27.14 -4.31
N ALA A 183 -11.69 -27.80 -5.42
CA ALA A 183 -10.54 -28.71 -5.46
C ALA A 183 -9.21 -28.01 -5.15
N PHE A 184 -9.04 -26.77 -5.63
CA PHE A 184 -7.83 -25.98 -5.43
C PHE A 184 -7.52 -25.74 -3.95
N LEU A 185 -8.43 -25.10 -3.20
CA LEU A 185 -8.20 -24.78 -1.79
C LEU A 185 -8.16 -26.01 -0.90
N ARG A 186 -8.98 -27.04 -1.18
CA ARG A 186 -8.87 -28.32 -0.46
C ARG A 186 -7.50 -28.97 -0.65
N GLY A 187 -6.94 -28.94 -1.86
CA GLY A 187 -5.60 -29.45 -2.13
C GLY A 187 -4.50 -28.63 -1.44
N LEU A 188 -4.65 -27.31 -1.35
CA LEU A 188 -3.69 -26.48 -0.60
C LEU A 188 -3.75 -26.72 0.92
N ASN A 189 -4.94 -27.02 1.46
CA ASN A 189 -5.20 -27.20 2.89
C ASN A 189 -5.10 -28.69 3.34
N GLU A 190 -4.77 -29.61 2.44
CA GLU A 190 -4.70 -31.04 2.77
C GLU A 190 -3.51 -31.35 3.71
N GLY A 191 -3.73 -32.29 4.62
CA GLY A 191 -2.72 -32.82 5.54
C GLY A 191 -2.97 -32.42 7.01
N GLU A 192 -2.08 -32.86 7.89
CA GLU A 192 -2.16 -32.53 9.32
C GLU A 192 -1.82 -31.06 9.61
N SER A 193 -1.06 -30.42 8.71
CA SER A 193 -0.72 -29.01 8.72
C SER A 193 -0.99 -28.42 7.33
N GLU A 194 -1.41 -27.16 7.30
CA GLU A 194 -1.75 -26.44 6.06
C GLU A 194 -0.55 -25.69 5.46
N VAL A 195 0.61 -25.82 6.11
CA VAL A 195 1.88 -25.24 5.68
C VAL A 195 2.87 -26.35 5.29
N THR A 196 3.74 -26.06 4.33
CA THR A 196 4.75 -27.02 3.87
C THR A 196 5.99 -26.97 4.75
N PRO A 197 6.48 -28.10 5.30
CA PRO A 197 7.70 -28.14 6.10
C PRO A 197 8.90 -27.51 5.39
N GLY A 198 9.77 -26.86 6.17
CA GLY A 198 10.99 -26.22 5.65
C GLY A 198 10.80 -24.79 5.12
N VAL A 199 9.57 -24.28 5.09
CA VAL A 199 9.24 -22.87 4.80
C VAL A 199 8.63 -22.23 6.05
N ALA A 200 9.09 -21.04 6.43
CA ALA A 200 8.49 -20.30 7.53
C ALA A 200 7.23 -19.55 7.06
N PHE A 201 6.07 -19.83 7.66
CA PHE A 201 4.80 -19.20 7.29
C PHE A 201 4.32 -18.18 8.32
N LEU A 202 3.90 -17.02 7.83
CA LEU A 202 3.19 -15.98 8.57
C LEU A 202 1.88 -15.65 7.85
N THR A 203 0.77 -15.58 8.57
CA THR A 203 -0.47 -14.96 8.07
C THR A 203 -0.73 -13.66 8.81
N LEU A 204 -1.17 -12.65 8.06
CA LEU A 204 -1.59 -11.35 8.57
C LEU A 204 -3.05 -11.14 8.21
N ARG A 205 -3.90 -10.94 9.22
CA ARG A 205 -5.34 -10.74 8.99
C ARG A 205 -5.88 -9.50 9.67
N SER A 206 -7.01 -9.06 9.14
CA SER A 206 -7.84 -8.04 9.76
C SER A 206 -8.58 -8.59 10.98
N ASP A 207 -8.91 -7.70 11.91
CA ASP A 207 -9.92 -7.90 12.93
C ASP A 207 -11.31 -7.49 12.40
N GLY A 208 -11.85 -8.31 11.50
CA GLY A 208 -13.24 -8.19 11.02
C GLY A 208 -13.53 -7.17 9.91
N MET A 209 -12.54 -6.42 9.43
CA MET A 209 -12.71 -5.38 8.39
C MET A 209 -12.24 -5.81 6.98
N ASP A 210 -11.91 -7.10 6.80
CA ASP A 210 -11.61 -7.67 5.49
C ASP A 210 -12.90 -8.12 4.79
N LYS A 211 -13.31 -7.43 3.72
CA LYS A 211 -14.54 -7.73 2.97
C LYS A 211 -14.61 -9.14 2.35
N TYR A 212 -13.47 -9.82 2.22
CA TYR A 212 -13.39 -11.17 1.66
C TYR A 212 -13.29 -12.26 2.74
N ALA A 213 -13.26 -11.88 4.02
CA ALA A 213 -13.31 -12.78 5.17
C ALA A 213 -14.51 -12.44 6.07
N GLN A 214 -15.72 -12.57 5.50
CA GLN A 214 -16.97 -12.15 6.13
C GLN A 214 -17.96 -13.32 6.20
N PRO A 215 -18.70 -13.49 7.32
CA PRO A 215 -19.68 -14.56 7.48
C PRO A 215 -20.92 -14.39 6.60
N ASP A 216 -21.24 -13.16 6.22
CA ASP A 216 -22.38 -12.83 5.37
C ASP A 216 -21.96 -12.59 3.92
N GLY A 217 -22.71 -13.16 2.97
CA GLY A 217 -22.42 -13.12 1.54
C GLY A 217 -22.70 -11.80 0.84
N ARG A 218 -22.99 -10.69 1.55
CA ARG A 218 -23.26 -9.39 0.91
C ARG A 218 -22.16 -8.94 -0.06
N PHE A 219 -20.89 -9.18 0.28
CA PHE A 219 -19.74 -8.75 -0.54
C PHE A 219 -19.45 -9.68 -1.73
N ILE A 220 -20.17 -10.79 -1.84
CA ILE A 220 -20.20 -11.67 -3.01
C ILE A 220 -21.55 -11.62 -3.73
N GLY A 221 -22.37 -10.58 -3.47
CA GLY A 221 -23.67 -10.37 -4.11
C GLY A 221 -24.78 -11.31 -3.62
N LYS A 222 -24.63 -11.92 -2.45
CA LYS A 222 -25.60 -12.83 -1.82
C LYS A 222 -25.87 -12.44 -0.36
N PRO A 223 -26.45 -11.25 -0.11
CA PRO A 223 -26.75 -10.81 1.26
C PRO A 223 -27.67 -11.81 1.98
N GLY A 224 -27.39 -12.09 3.25
CA GLY A 224 -28.13 -13.06 4.06
C GLY A 224 -27.75 -14.53 3.83
N VAL A 225 -26.92 -14.83 2.82
CA VAL A 225 -26.40 -16.19 2.59
C VAL A 225 -25.09 -16.35 3.37
N PRO A 226 -24.97 -17.34 4.27
CA PRO A 226 -23.72 -17.61 4.96
C PRO A 226 -22.62 -17.99 3.96
N THR A 227 -21.46 -17.35 4.06
CA THR A 227 -20.28 -17.71 3.25
C THR A 227 -19.58 -18.96 3.78
N ASN A 228 -19.84 -19.34 5.03
CA ASN A 228 -19.07 -20.33 5.80
C ASN A 228 -17.58 -19.97 5.97
N VAL A 229 -17.26 -18.67 5.89
CA VAL A 229 -15.93 -18.10 6.16
C VAL A 229 -16.08 -17.06 7.26
N THR A 230 -15.13 -17.00 8.19
CA THR A 230 -15.10 -15.99 9.27
C THR A 230 -13.89 -15.07 9.13
N ALA A 231 -13.73 -14.12 10.06
CA ALA A 231 -12.56 -13.24 10.10
C ALA A 231 -11.24 -14.03 10.25
N GLU A 232 -11.27 -15.23 10.83
CA GLU A 232 -10.16 -16.17 10.97
C GLU A 232 -9.84 -16.94 9.67
N GLY A 233 -10.68 -16.85 8.63
CA GLY A 233 -10.48 -17.57 7.37
C GLY A 233 -9.08 -17.41 6.71
N PRO A 234 -8.37 -16.28 6.87
CA PRO A 234 -7.00 -16.14 6.41
C PRO A 234 -5.94 -16.86 7.26
N GLU A 235 -6.24 -17.36 8.46
CA GLU A 235 -5.28 -18.11 9.27
C GLU A 235 -4.92 -19.46 8.62
N LEU A 236 -3.77 -20.02 9.00
CA LEU A 236 -3.33 -21.37 8.60
C LEU A 236 -2.86 -22.16 9.81
N LYS A 237 -3.29 -23.42 9.90
CA LYS A 237 -2.79 -24.37 10.88
C LYS A 237 -1.32 -24.71 10.63
N GLY A 238 -0.47 -24.34 11.58
CA GLY A 238 0.99 -24.53 11.52
C GLY A 238 1.77 -23.28 11.08
N ALA A 239 1.09 -22.20 10.71
CA ALA A 239 1.71 -20.89 10.52
C ALA A 239 1.77 -20.11 11.84
N THR A 240 2.60 -19.06 11.88
CA THR A 240 2.37 -17.94 12.80
C THR A 240 1.19 -17.13 12.27
N ASN A 241 0.13 -16.94 13.06
CA ASN A 241 -1.05 -16.16 12.66
C ASN A 241 -1.14 -14.89 13.52
N LEU A 242 -1.14 -13.71 12.88
CA LEU A 242 -1.24 -12.41 13.57
C LEU A 242 -2.44 -11.61 13.10
N VAL A 243 -3.09 -10.95 14.07
CA VAL A 243 -4.19 -10.01 13.84
C VAL A 243 -3.65 -8.58 13.92
N LEU A 244 -3.90 -7.77 12.89
CA LEU A 244 -3.36 -6.41 12.80
C LEU A 244 -4.33 -5.33 13.31
N GLY A 245 -5.46 -5.72 13.90
CA GLY A 245 -6.56 -4.83 14.31
C GLY A 245 -7.47 -4.47 13.14
N THR A 246 -8.19 -3.36 13.26
CA THR A 246 -9.26 -2.91 12.35
C THR A 246 -8.74 -2.31 11.04
N ILE A 247 -7.97 -3.09 10.28
CA ILE A 247 -7.50 -2.74 8.94
C ILE A 247 -8.33 -3.39 7.85
N ASP A 248 -8.44 -2.78 6.68
CA ASP A 248 -9.15 -3.36 5.54
C ASP A 248 -8.34 -4.49 4.86
N HIS A 249 -8.97 -5.15 3.88
CA HIS A 249 -8.36 -6.27 3.14
C HIS A 249 -7.00 -5.95 2.51
N ARG A 250 -6.85 -4.78 1.87
CA ARG A 250 -5.61 -4.37 1.21
C ARG A 250 -4.59 -3.89 2.25
N GLU A 251 -5.05 -3.22 3.30
CA GLU A 251 -4.21 -2.80 4.41
C GLU A 251 -3.51 -3.98 5.12
N THR A 252 -4.02 -5.21 5.04
CA THR A 252 -3.33 -6.42 5.55
C THR A 252 -1.92 -6.60 4.97
N ALA A 253 -1.65 -5.99 3.82
CA ALA A 253 -0.37 -6.02 3.12
C ALA A 253 0.33 -4.66 3.09
N TYR A 254 -0.41 -3.59 2.80
CA TYR A 254 0.18 -2.29 2.43
C TYR A 254 0.23 -1.29 3.59
N HIS A 255 -0.41 -1.57 4.72
CA HIS A 255 -0.44 -0.71 5.89
C HIS A 255 0.92 -0.70 6.64
N PRO A 256 1.32 0.41 7.28
CA PRO A 256 2.54 0.47 8.10
C PRO A 256 2.68 -0.65 9.16
N ARG A 257 1.57 -1.02 9.81
CA ARG A 257 1.47 -2.18 10.72
C ARG A 257 1.84 -3.50 10.02
N ALA A 258 1.33 -3.74 8.81
CA ALA A 258 1.67 -4.94 8.04
C ALA A 258 3.17 -4.95 7.68
N PHE A 259 3.71 -3.81 7.22
CA PHE A 259 5.14 -3.67 6.93
C PHE A 259 6.01 -4.09 8.11
N ARG A 260 5.68 -3.65 9.34
CA ARG A 260 6.45 -4.02 10.54
C ARG A 260 6.55 -5.53 10.71
N GLU A 261 5.41 -6.23 10.64
CA GLU A 261 5.38 -7.68 10.86
C GLU A 261 6.04 -8.45 9.70
N ILE A 262 5.84 -8.02 8.46
CA ILE A 262 6.53 -8.58 7.28
C ILE A 262 8.05 -8.47 7.45
N TYR A 263 8.54 -7.27 7.77
CA TYR A 263 9.96 -7.01 7.96
C TYR A 263 10.52 -7.84 9.11
N LYS A 264 9.85 -7.83 10.27
CA LYS A 264 10.30 -8.55 11.46
C LYS A 264 10.40 -10.04 11.22
N PHE A 265 9.41 -10.61 10.53
CA PHE A 265 9.38 -12.03 10.24
C PHE A 265 10.51 -12.47 9.30
N ILE A 266 10.76 -11.71 8.23
CA ILE A 266 11.77 -12.06 7.22
C ILE A 266 13.19 -11.73 7.71
N ALA A 267 13.38 -10.59 8.37
CA ALA A 267 14.69 -10.12 8.81
C ALA A 267 15.10 -10.64 10.21
N GLY A 268 14.16 -11.23 10.97
CA GLY A 268 14.40 -11.72 12.33
C GLY A 268 14.61 -10.60 13.37
N ARG A 269 14.30 -9.34 13.03
CA ARG A 269 14.49 -8.16 13.89
C ARG A 269 13.50 -7.05 13.55
N GLU A 270 13.20 -6.19 14.52
CA GLU A 270 12.35 -5.01 14.28
C GLU A 270 12.95 -4.09 13.19
N PRO A 271 12.11 -3.43 12.37
CA PRO A 271 12.58 -2.35 11.52
C PRO A 271 13.05 -1.19 12.40
N ALA A 272 14.12 -0.51 11.96
CA ALA A 272 14.60 0.71 12.61
C ALA A 272 13.60 1.87 12.51
N ARG A 273 12.71 1.85 11.50
CA ARG A 273 11.69 2.88 11.28
C ARG A 273 10.52 2.37 10.45
N ILE A 274 9.37 2.99 10.67
CA ILE A 274 8.17 2.83 9.84
C ILE A 274 8.08 3.91 8.74
N ALA A 275 8.61 5.10 9.03
CA ALA A 275 8.65 6.21 8.09
C ALA A 275 9.58 5.91 6.90
N ILE A 276 9.18 6.40 5.72
CA ILE A 276 9.98 6.33 4.51
C ILE A 276 11.05 7.43 4.57
N THR A 277 12.31 7.05 4.49
CA THR A 277 13.43 8.01 4.50
C THR A 277 13.62 8.59 3.11
N PRO A 278 13.57 9.93 2.92
CA PRO A 278 13.72 10.54 1.61
C PRO A 278 15.11 10.32 0.98
N GLU A 279 15.15 10.24 -0.34
CA GLU A 279 16.34 10.33 -1.18
C GLU A 279 16.50 11.77 -1.69
N GLN A 280 17.74 12.21 -1.89
CA GLN A 280 18.02 13.54 -2.44
C GLN A 280 17.67 13.64 -3.93
N THR A 281 17.78 12.53 -4.67
CA THR A 281 17.45 12.47 -6.09
C THR A 281 16.42 11.38 -6.30
N VAL A 282 15.25 11.76 -6.78
CA VAL A 282 14.15 10.83 -7.03
C VAL A 282 13.97 10.64 -8.53
N ARG A 283 14.04 9.37 -8.95
CA ARG A 283 13.77 8.94 -10.32
C ARG A 283 12.51 8.06 -10.33
N LEU A 284 11.53 8.45 -11.12
CA LEU A 284 10.26 7.75 -11.26
C LEU A 284 10.15 7.10 -12.63
N GLY A 285 9.59 5.90 -12.68
CA GLY A 285 9.22 5.22 -13.91
C GLY A 285 8.24 4.10 -13.63
N GLY A 286 7.72 3.51 -14.69
CA GLY A 286 6.80 2.39 -14.57
C GLY A 286 6.27 1.95 -15.92
N LEU A 287 5.14 1.24 -15.88
CA LEU A 287 4.44 0.77 -17.07
C LEU A 287 3.16 1.57 -17.26
N VAL A 288 2.82 1.87 -18.51
CA VAL A 288 1.43 2.14 -18.89
C VAL A 288 0.78 0.81 -19.22
N THR A 289 -0.33 0.52 -18.53
CA THR A 289 -1.10 -0.73 -18.72
C THR A 289 -2.55 -0.43 -19.11
N GLY A 290 -3.18 -1.41 -19.76
CA GLY A 290 -4.48 -1.21 -20.40
C GLY A 290 -5.62 -2.03 -19.81
N VAL A 291 -6.82 -1.69 -20.26
CA VAL A 291 -8.04 -2.50 -20.10
C VAL A 291 -8.35 -3.11 -21.46
N VAL A 292 -8.56 -4.43 -21.51
CA VAL A 292 -8.88 -5.15 -22.75
C VAL A 292 -10.26 -5.78 -22.58
N ASP A 293 -11.20 -5.44 -23.46
CA ASP A 293 -12.60 -5.89 -23.41
C ASP A 293 -13.28 -5.65 -22.05
N GLY A 294 -13.00 -4.50 -21.43
CA GLY A 294 -13.52 -4.14 -20.11
C GLY A 294 -12.85 -4.86 -18.92
N VAL A 295 -11.84 -5.70 -19.17
CA VAL A 295 -11.07 -6.40 -18.13
C VAL A 295 -9.72 -5.69 -17.92
N PRO A 296 -9.41 -5.20 -16.72
CA PRO A 296 -8.08 -4.67 -16.42
C PRO A 296 -7.01 -5.75 -16.61
N THR A 297 -5.98 -5.43 -17.39
CA THR A 297 -4.79 -6.28 -17.58
C THR A 297 -3.54 -5.51 -17.18
N ASN A 298 -2.45 -6.22 -16.87
CA ASN A 298 -1.15 -5.58 -16.64
C ASN A 298 -0.27 -5.62 -17.90
N ARG A 299 -0.89 -5.82 -19.07
CA ARG A 299 -0.19 -5.82 -20.35
C ARG A 299 0.22 -4.40 -20.73
N PRO A 300 1.41 -4.23 -21.34
CA PRO A 300 1.91 -2.93 -21.75
C PRO A 300 1.04 -2.30 -22.84
N VAL A 301 0.92 -0.97 -22.81
CA VAL A 301 0.28 -0.18 -23.85
C VAL A 301 1.35 0.63 -24.58
N ALA A 302 1.47 0.43 -25.90
CA ALA A 302 2.34 1.21 -26.76
C ALA A 302 1.65 2.50 -27.23
N GLY A 303 2.44 3.53 -27.51
CA GLY A 303 1.95 4.80 -28.05
C GLY A 303 1.23 5.69 -27.04
N ALA A 304 1.21 5.32 -25.76
CA ALA A 304 0.69 6.19 -24.71
C ALA A 304 1.69 7.31 -24.41
N THR A 305 1.21 8.53 -24.19
CA THR A 305 2.06 9.66 -23.79
C THR A 305 1.92 9.94 -22.30
N VAL A 306 3.06 10.12 -21.64
CA VAL A 306 3.15 10.49 -20.22
C VAL A 306 3.84 11.84 -20.13
N GLU A 307 3.18 12.81 -19.50
CA GLU A 307 3.72 14.13 -19.20
C GLU A 307 3.66 14.40 -17.69
N ILE A 308 4.72 14.94 -17.11
CA ILE A 308 4.81 15.21 -15.68
C ILE A 308 5.03 16.70 -15.45
N HIS A 309 4.27 17.27 -14.51
CA HIS A 309 4.41 18.64 -14.04
C HIS A 309 4.54 18.66 -12.52
N HIS A 310 5.32 19.60 -12.00
CA HIS A 310 5.17 20.02 -10.61
C HIS A 310 3.90 20.86 -10.47
N VAL A 311 3.18 20.70 -9.36
CA VAL A 311 2.00 21.51 -9.06
C VAL A 311 2.09 22.14 -7.67
N ASP A 312 1.47 23.31 -7.52
CA ASP A 312 1.30 23.96 -6.24
C ASP A 312 0.43 23.10 -5.30
N ARG A 313 0.86 23.00 -4.04
CA ARG A 313 0.22 22.12 -3.04
C ARG A 313 -1.19 22.57 -2.67
N GLU A 314 -1.49 23.86 -2.74
CA GLU A 314 -2.77 24.42 -2.30
C GLU A 314 -3.76 24.66 -3.43
N SER A 315 -3.28 24.99 -4.62
CA SER A 315 -4.13 25.27 -5.79
C SER A 315 -4.19 24.12 -6.80
N GLY A 316 -3.21 23.22 -6.82
CA GLY A 316 -3.05 22.20 -7.86
C GLY A 316 -2.64 22.77 -9.22
N GLU A 317 -2.25 24.05 -9.30
CA GLU A 317 -1.80 24.68 -10.55
C GLU A 317 -0.38 24.24 -10.91
N ARG A 318 -0.13 24.02 -12.20
CA ARG A 318 1.20 23.70 -12.72
C ARG A 318 2.17 24.84 -12.42
N SER A 319 3.40 24.46 -12.06
CA SER A 319 4.50 25.40 -11.84
C SER A 319 5.72 24.98 -12.64
N GLY A 320 6.42 25.97 -13.20
CA GLY A 320 7.62 25.76 -14.01
C GLY A 320 7.37 25.05 -15.35
N ASP A 321 8.45 24.54 -15.92
CA ASP A 321 8.43 23.79 -17.18
C ASP A 321 7.96 22.34 -17.00
N VAL A 322 7.65 21.67 -18.11
CA VAL A 322 7.37 20.22 -18.11
C VAL A 322 8.57 19.46 -17.55
N VAL A 323 8.35 18.66 -16.51
CA VAL A 323 9.40 17.88 -15.84
C VAL A 323 9.86 16.71 -16.70
N HIS A 324 8.91 16.04 -17.36
CA HIS A 324 9.19 14.89 -18.21
C HIS A 324 8.08 14.74 -19.26
N ARG A 325 8.46 14.31 -20.47
CA ARG A 325 7.53 13.87 -21.51
C ARG A 325 8.09 12.65 -22.22
N SER A 326 7.29 11.60 -22.37
CA SER A 326 7.68 10.40 -23.14
C SER A 326 6.48 9.74 -23.82
N THR A 327 6.76 8.97 -24.87
CA THR A 327 5.80 8.05 -25.50
C THR A 327 6.27 6.62 -25.26
N THR A 328 5.36 5.74 -24.84
CA THR A 328 5.70 4.34 -24.54
C THR A 328 5.96 3.52 -25.80
N GLY A 329 6.95 2.64 -25.73
CA GLY A 329 7.20 1.60 -26.75
C GLY A 329 6.33 0.36 -26.53
N ALA A 330 6.66 -0.73 -27.23
CA ALA A 330 5.96 -2.01 -27.11
C ALA A 330 6.04 -2.63 -25.70
N ASP A 331 7.05 -2.24 -24.92
CA ASP A 331 7.22 -2.66 -23.52
C ASP A 331 6.39 -1.84 -22.53
N GLY A 332 5.68 -0.81 -23.00
CA GLY A 332 4.82 0.05 -22.18
C GLY A 332 5.57 0.91 -21.17
N ARG A 333 6.91 0.95 -21.19
CA ARG A 333 7.70 1.64 -20.17
C ARG A 333 7.67 3.16 -20.37
N TRP A 334 7.55 3.88 -19.25
CA TRP A 334 7.74 5.32 -19.18
C TRP A 334 8.82 5.67 -18.14
N GLY A 335 9.47 6.83 -18.33
CA GLY A 335 10.58 7.28 -17.50
C GLY A 335 11.96 6.75 -17.96
N PRO A 336 13.02 6.92 -17.15
CA PRO A 336 13.00 7.55 -15.83
C PRO A 336 12.83 9.08 -15.91
N ALA A 337 11.88 9.61 -15.14
CA ALA A 337 11.70 11.04 -14.90
C ALA A 337 12.42 11.45 -13.60
N THR A 338 13.19 12.52 -13.61
CA THR A 338 13.79 13.08 -12.38
C THR A 338 12.87 14.17 -11.83
N VAL A 339 12.43 14.01 -10.58
CA VAL A 339 11.45 14.90 -9.93
C VAL A 339 11.99 15.45 -8.61
N ASP A 340 11.45 16.59 -8.16
CA ASP A 340 11.70 17.08 -6.80
C ASP A 340 10.95 16.19 -5.78
N PRO A 341 11.64 15.61 -4.78
CA PRO A 341 11.01 14.75 -3.76
C PRO A 341 9.98 15.44 -2.89
N THR A 342 9.92 16.78 -2.89
CA THR A 342 9.04 17.56 -2.00
C THR A 342 7.81 18.17 -2.69
N SER A 343 7.82 18.18 -4.02
CA SER A 343 6.75 18.76 -4.84
C SER A 343 5.68 17.72 -5.19
N PRO A 344 4.38 18.05 -5.02
CA PRO A 344 3.31 17.26 -5.60
C PRO A 344 3.39 17.25 -7.13
N LEU A 345 2.86 16.20 -7.75
CA LEU A 345 2.92 16.00 -9.19
C LEU A 345 1.54 15.95 -9.81
N GLU A 346 1.41 16.52 -11.01
CA GLU A 346 0.42 16.11 -11.99
C GLU A 346 1.09 15.22 -13.04
N ILE A 347 0.57 14.00 -13.21
CA ILE A 347 0.98 13.07 -14.27
C ILE A 347 -0.18 12.95 -15.25
N VAL A 348 0.03 13.46 -16.46
CA VAL A 348 -0.95 13.40 -17.55
C VAL A 348 -0.68 12.16 -18.38
N LEU A 349 -1.67 11.27 -18.45
CA LEU A 349 -1.66 10.09 -19.31
C LEU A 349 -2.65 10.29 -20.46
N THR A 350 -2.15 10.19 -21.69
CA THR A 350 -2.98 9.99 -22.88
C THR A 350 -2.70 8.58 -23.40
N SER A 351 -3.73 7.73 -23.41
CA SER A 351 -3.65 6.35 -23.88
C SER A 351 -4.66 6.16 -25.01
N PRO A 352 -4.37 5.32 -26.02
CA PRO A 352 -5.35 4.96 -27.04
C PRO A 352 -6.66 4.50 -26.43
N ASP A 353 -7.78 4.94 -27.02
CA ASP A 353 -9.16 4.54 -26.68
C ASP A 353 -9.58 4.73 -25.20
N ALA A 354 -8.90 5.63 -24.48
CA ALA A 354 -9.18 5.93 -23.07
C ALA A 354 -9.27 7.45 -22.80
N PRO A 355 -9.93 7.86 -21.69
CA PRO A 355 -9.89 9.25 -21.24
C PRO A 355 -8.46 9.74 -20.96
N ILE A 356 -8.20 11.01 -21.28
CA ILE A 356 -6.99 11.68 -20.82
C ILE A 356 -7.08 11.78 -19.31
N THR A 357 -6.15 11.14 -18.62
CA THR A 357 -6.18 11.03 -17.16
C THR A 357 -5.14 11.94 -16.55
N HIS A 358 -5.58 12.82 -15.66
CA HIS A 358 -4.72 13.73 -14.91
C HIS A 358 -4.58 13.19 -13.48
N PHE A 359 -3.49 12.46 -13.21
CA PHE A 359 -3.20 11.95 -11.87
C PHE A 359 -2.53 13.05 -11.04
N TYR A 360 -3.16 13.45 -9.95
CA TYR A 360 -2.54 14.27 -8.91
C TYR A 360 -2.03 13.35 -7.81
N ARG A 361 -0.73 13.47 -7.50
CA ARG A 361 -0.02 12.60 -6.55
C ARG A 361 0.69 13.43 -5.50
N SER A 362 0.66 12.94 -4.27
CA SER A 362 1.55 13.40 -3.20
C SER A 362 3.03 13.29 -3.61
N PRO A 363 3.95 14.06 -2.97
CA PRO A 363 5.37 14.00 -3.27
C PRO A 363 5.94 12.58 -3.11
N PHE A 364 6.93 12.25 -3.94
CA PHE A 364 7.61 10.96 -3.93
C PHE A 364 8.94 11.10 -3.17
N PRO A 365 9.08 10.56 -1.95
CA PRO A 365 10.29 10.73 -1.14
C PRO A 365 11.44 9.87 -1.65
N ARG A 366 11.18 8.84 -2.46
CA ARG A 366 12.20 7.90 -2.95
C ARG A 366 11.92 7.53 -4.40
N SER A 367 12.99 7.15 -5.11
CA SER A 367 12.90 6.63 -6.47
C SER A 367 12.02 5.37 -6.55
N SER A 368 11.35 5.15 -7.68
CA SER A 368 10.56 3.94 -7.92
C SER A 368 10.42 3.68 -9.42
N ASP A 369 10.56 2.42 -9.81
CA ASP A 369 10.34 1.91 -11.17
C ASP A 369 8.99 1.17 -11.31
N VAL A 370 8.18 1.18 -10.26
CA VAL A 370 6.84 0.58 -10.21
C VAL A 370 5.74 1.64 -10.08
N VAL A 371 5.96 2.84 -10.63
CA VAL A 371 4.90 3.87 -10.72
C VAL A 371 4.05 3.56 -11.96
N HIS A 372 3.20 2.55 -11.86
CA HIS A 372 2.38 2.13 -13.01
C HIS A 372 1.19 3.05 -13.20
N LEU A 373 0.83 3.27 -14.46
CA LEU A 373 -0.28 4.13 -14.88
C LEU A 373 -1.28 3.29 -15.68
N ARG A 374 -2.56 3.43 -15.35
CA ARG A 374 -3.67 2.89 -16.13
C ARG A 374 -4.71 3.99 -16.21
N ALA A 375 -5.14 4.34 -17.42
CA ALA A 375 -6.12 5.39 -17.62
C ALA A 375 -7.36 5.18 -16.74
N ALA A 376 -7.97 6.29 -16.30
CA ALA A 376 -9.21 6.26 -15.55
C ALA A 376 -10.29 5.48 -16.32
N ARG A 377 -11.27 4.96 -15.58
CA ARG A 377 -12.45 4.33 -16.19
C ARG A 377 -13.08 5.28 -17.22
N PRO A 378 -13.70 4.75 -18.30
CA PRO A 378 -14.52 5.57 -19.18
C PRO A 378 -15.61 6.33 -18.40
N PHE A 379 -16.07 7.43 -19.00
CA PHE A 379 -17.26 8.13 -18.52
C PHE A 379 -18.45 7.15 -18.48
N ILE A 380 -19.14 7.13 -17.35
CA ILE A 380 -20.32 6.27 -17.14
C ILE A 380 -21.60 7.10 -17.32
N PRO A 381 -22.80 6.47 -17.44
CA PRO A 381 -24.05 7.21 -17.59
C PRO A 381 -24.31 8.26 -16.50
N ALA A 382 -23.82 8.03 -15.27
CA ALA A 382 -23.92 8.99 -14.17
C ALA A 382 -23.07 10.26 -14.38
N ASP A 383 -22.09 10.23 -15.28
CA ASP A 383 -21.20 11.37 -15.58
C ASP A 383 -21.73 12.25 -16.72
N LYS A 384 -22.83 11.86 -17.38
CA LYS A 384 -23.29 12.45 -18.67
C LYS A 384 -23.48 13.98 -18.64
N ASP A 385 -23.91 14.53 -17.50
CA ASP A 385 -24.21 15.97 -17.33
C ASP A 385 -23.10 16.71 -16.57
N ALA A 386 -22.00 16.04 -16.25
CA ALA A 386 -20.88 16.63 -15.52
C ALA A 386 -20.05 17.51 -16.45
N GLY A 387 -19.78 18.75 -16.04
CA GLY A 387 -18.78 19.60 -16.67
C GLY A 387 -17.35 19.15 -16.38
N ALA A 388 -17.11 18.57 -15.21
CA ALA A 388 -15.85 17.93 -14.83
C ALA A 388 -16.08 16.73 -13.90
N VAL A 389 -15.17 15.75 -13.95
CA VAL A 389 -15.17 14.56 -13.08
C VAL A 389 -13.84 14.48 -12.36
N VAL A 390 -13.91 14.41 -11.02
CA VAL A 390 -12.75 14.22 -10.14
C VAL A 390 -12.95 12.94 -9.33
N ILE A 391 -11.96 12.07 -9.36
CA ILE A 391 -11.97 10.79 -8.64
C ILE A 391 -10.91 10.84 -7.55
N MET A 392 -11.29 10.65 -6.29
CA MET A 392 -10.34 10.32 -5.23
C MET A 392 -10.12 8.81 -5.24
N SER A 393 -8.89 8.34 -5.40
CA SER A 393 -8.56 6.92 -5.49
C SER A 393 -7.59 6.49 -4.40
N ARG A 394 -7.84 5.30 -3.81
CA ARG A 394 -7.00 4.68 -2.78
C ARG A 394 -6.54 3.28 -3.23
N PRO A 395 -5.49 3.15 -4.07
CA PRO A 395 -5.08 1.85 -4.61
C PRO A 395 -4.67 0.82 -3.55
N ARG A 396 -4.12 1.28 -2.41
CA ARG A 396 -3.52 0.42 -1.36
C ARG A 396 -4.46 0.16 -0.18
N GLY A 397 -5.74 0.44 -0.33
CA GLY A 397 -6.73 0.30 0.74
C GLY A 397 -8.17 0.50 0.27
N TYR A 398 -9.09 0.54 1.22
CA TYR A 398 -10.49 0.92 1.04
C TYR A 398 -10.87 2.00 2.04
N PHE A 399 -11.82 2.87 1.69
CA PHE A 399 -12.35 3.87 2.61
C PHE A 399 -13.27 3.20 3.63
N GLY A 400 -12.99 3.40 4.93
CA GLY A 400 -13.76 2.82 6.02
C GLY A 400 -14.41 3.86 6.91
N LEU A 401 -15.68 4.19 6.68
CA LEU A 401 -16.43 5.07 7.59
C LEU A 401 -17.04 4.29 8.77
N PRO A 402 -17.03 4.82 10.01
CA PRO A 402 -16.46 6.10 10.46
C PRO A 402 -15.01 5.98 10.99
N ARG A 403 -14.30 4.89 10.65
CA ARG A 403 -12.92 4.64 11.11
C ARG A 403 -11.95 5.69 10.58
N ASP A 404 -12.11 6.04 9.30
CA ASP A 404 -11.25 6.96 8.56
C ASP A 404 -11.90 8.32 8.40
N ILE A 405 -11.08 9.36 8.26
CA ILE A 405 -11.50 10.66 7.71
C ILE A 405 -11.43 10.54 6.20
N VAL A 406 -12.56 10.72 5.52
CA VAL A 406 -12.67 10.62 4.06
C VAL A 406 -13.43 11.83 3.56
N LEU A 407 -12.74 12.81 3.00
CA LEU A 407 -13.35 14.04 2.49
C LEU A 407 -12.97 14.26 1.02
N LEU A 408 -13.98 14.52 0.19
CA LEU A 408 -13.81 15.00 -1.17
C LEU A 408 -14.54 16.32 -1.29
N ASP A 409 -13.78 17.38 -1.55
CA ASP A 409 -14.25 18.77 -1.57
C ASP A 409 -14.87 19.21 -0.23
N GLY A 410 -14.23 18.80 0.87
CA GLY A 410 -14.65 19.14 2.24
C GLY A 410 -15.90 18.40 2.72
N LYS A 411 -16.35 17.37 2.01
CA LYS A 411 -17.56 16.58 2.35
C LYS A 411 -17.26 15.09 2.35
N GLU A 412 -17.91 14.36 3.24
CA GLU A 412 -17.92 12.89 3.16
C GLU A 412 -18.59 12.46 1.85
N PRO A 413 -17.92 11.65 1.00
CA PRO A 413 -18.50 11.21 -0.26
C PRO A 413 -19.70 10.27 -0.04
N ALA A 414 -20.79 10.50 -0.78
CA ALA A 414 -22.00 9.69 -0.67
C ALA A 414 -21.85 8.26 -1.24
N ASP A 415 -20.80 8.02 -2.04
CA ASP A 415 -20.49 6.71 -2.64
C ASP A 415 -19.52 5.87 -1.78
N VAL A 416 -19.15 6.34 -0.59
CA VAL A 416 -18.40 5.56 0.40
C VAL A 416 -19.35 5.05 1.49
N HIS A 417 -19.43 3.73 1.65
CA HIS A 417 -20.38 3.11 2.56
C HIS A 417 -19.77 2.85 3.95
N PRO A 418 -20.53 3.07 5.05
CA PRO A 418 -20.06 2.76 6.40
C PRO A 418 -20.00 1.25 6.67
N GLY A 419 -19.15 0.86 7.62
CA GLY A 419 -18.97 -0.53 8.04
C GLY A 419 -17.70 -1.16 7.47
N VAL A 420 -17.81 -2.41 6.98
CA VAL A 420 -16.66 -3.12 6.39
C VAL A 420 -16.22 -2.38 5.11
N PRO A 421 -14.97 -1.91 5.02
CA PRO A 421 -14.51 -1.09 3.90
C PRO A 421 -14.56 -1.85 2.56
N THR A 422 -15.20 -1.25 1.55
CA THR A 422 -15.28 -1.85 0.20
C THR A 422 -14.96 -0.92 -0.96
N ASP A 423 -15.05 0.39 -0.74
CA ASP A 423 -14.91 1.42 -1.76
C ASP A 423 -13.47 1.91 -1.81
N ALA A 424 -12.79 1.75 -2.95
CA ALA A 424 -11.42 2.21 -3.16
C ALA A 424 -11.36 3.52 -3.98
N ALA A 425 -12.52 4.07 -4.33
CA ALA A 425 -12.65 5.31 -5.08
C ALA A 425 -13.93 6.04 -4.67
N ALA A 426 -13.88 7.37 -4.71
CA ALA A 426 -15.02 8.26 -4.54
C ALA A 426 -15.05 9.25 -5.72
N THR A 427 -16.24 9.56 -6.25
CA THR A 427 -16.38 10.40 -7.45
C THR A 427 -17.14 11.68 -7.16
N LEU A 428 -16.52 12.82 -7.46
CA LEU A 428 -17.16 14.14 -7.50
C LEU A 428 -17.45 14.53 -8.95
N ARG A 429 -18.67 15.03 -9.17
CA ARG A 429 -19.14 15.56 -10.46
C ARG A 429 -19.46 17.03 -10.28
N LEU A 430 -18.90 17.86 -11.15
CA LEU A 430 -19.03 19.31 -11.06
C LEU A 430 -19.76 19.88 -12.26
N PRO A 431 -20.53 20.97 -12.11
CA PRO A 431 -21.13 21.68 -13.23
C PRO A 431 -20.06 22.36 -14.10
N ALA A 432 -20.41 22.69 -15.35
CA ALA A 432 -19.50 23.37 -16.28
C ALA A 432 -18.97 24.72 -15.76
N SER A 433 -19.75 25.42 -14.91
CA SER A 433 -19.34 26.67 -14.27
C SER A 433 -18.18 26.52 -13.27
N GLU A 434 -17.85 25.30 -12.87
CA GLU A 434 -16.79 24.98 -11.90
C GLU A 434 -15.56 24.33 -12.56
N ILE A 435 -15.51 24.24 -13.89
CA ILE A 435 -14.33 23.76 -14.60
C ILE A 435 -13.12 24.64 -14.24
N GLY A 436 -11.98 23.99 -14.00
CA GLY A 436 -10.73 24.64 -13.65
C GLY A 436 -10.56 24.93 -12.16
N ARG A 437 -11.58 24.78 -11.30
CA ARG A 437 -11.36 25.00 -9.86
C ARG A 437 -10.54 23.88 -9.21
N ASN A 438 -9.98 24.17 -8.03
CA ASN A 438 -9.35 23.16 -7.20
C ASN A 438 -10.38 22.30 -6.45
N VAL A 439 -10.04 21.04 -6.24
CA VAL A 439 -10.79 20.04 -5.47
C VAL A 439 -9.83 19.38 -4.52
N VAL A 440 -10.16 19.41 -3.23
CA VAL A 440 -9.34 18.80 -2.17
C VAL A 440 -9.82 17.37 -1.92
N ALA A 441 -8.92 16.41 -2.05
CA ALA A 441 -9.11 15.02 -1.63
C ALA A 441 -8.30 14.80 -0.35
N GLU A 442 -8.97 14.38 0.72
CA GLU A 442 -8.37 14.15 2.03
C GLU A 442 -8.73 12.76 2.55
N PHE A 443 -7.70 12.01 2.92
CA PHE A 443 -7.82 10.72 3.58
C PHE A 443 -6.89 10.69 4.78
N ASN A 444 -7.45 10.68 5.99
CA ASN A 444 -6.69 10.76 7.24
C ASN A 444 -5.67 11.93 7.21
N GLU A 445 -4.38 11.64 7.08
CA GLU A 445 -3.31 12.64 7.06
C GLU A 445 -2.86 13.02 5.63
N GLU A 446 -3.30 12.29 4.60
CA GLU A 446 -2.92 12.57 3.22
C GLU A 446 -3.92 13.53 2.57
N ARG A 447 -3.40 14.64 2.03
CA ARG A 447 -4.18 15.66 1.32
C ARG A 447 -3.59 15.90 -0.07
N ILE A 448 -4.43 15.78 -1.10
CA ILE A 448 -4.09 16.03 -2.50
C ILE A 448 -5.05 17.07 -3.06
N VAL A 449 -4.52 18.08 -3.74
CA VAL A 449 -5.33 19.09 -4.46
C VAL A 449 -5.26 18.81 -5.96
N ALA A 450 -6.41 18.56 -6.57
CA ALA A 450 -6.56 18.33 -8.00
C ALA A 450 -7.30 19.49 -8.68
N ARG A 451 -7.03 19.73 -9.97
CA ARG A 451 -7.84 20.66 -10.80
C ARG A 451 -8.94 19.90 -11.52
N ALA A 452 -10.12 20.52 -11.60
CA ALA A 452 -11.25 20.02 -12.36
C ALA A 452 -11.02 20.25 -13.88
N TRP A 453 -10.81 19.18 -14.64
CA TRP A 453 -10.61 19.25 -16.09
C TRP A 453 -11.94 19.06 -16.86
N PRO A 454 -12.12 19.70 -18.03
CA PRO A 454 -13.35 19.64 -18.80
C PRO A 454 -13.64 18.23 -19.32
N ALA A 455 -14.79 17.67 -18.91
CA ALA A 455 -15.27 16.38 -19.38
C ALA A 455 -15.55 16.37 -20.89
N SER A 456 -15.92 17.53 -21.47
CA SER A 456 -16.11 17.71 -22.92
C SER A 456 -14.84 17.48 -23.74
N GLU A 457 -13.65 17.52 -23.12
CA GLU A 457 -12.36 17.19 -23.74
C GLU A 457 -11.92 15.75 -23.46
N ASN A 458 -12.82 14.90 -22.97
CA ASN A 458 -12.52 13.52 -22.55
C ASN A 458 -11.43 13.45 -21.46
N ARG A 459 -11.45 14.40 -20.51
CA ARG A 459 -10.47 14.50 -19.41
C ARG A 459 -11.08 14.11 -18.06
N ILE A 460 -10.36 13.31 -17.28
CA ILE A 460 -10.71 12.95 -15.90
C ILE A 460 -9.55 13.29 -14.98
N ALA A 461 -9.83 13.94 -13.85
CA ALA A 461 -8.86 14.15 -12.79
C ALA A 461 -8.92 12.99 -11.78
N VAL A 462 -7.77 12.50 -11.34
CA VAL A 462 -7.66 11.47 -10.30
C VAL A 462 -6.71 11.98 -9.22
N ALA A 463 -7.22 12.26 -8.02
CA ALA A 463 -6.39 12.44 -6.83
C ALA A 463 -6.07 11.05 -6.26
N GLU A 464 -4.88 10.53 -6.54
CA GLU A 464 -4.50 9.15 -6.20
C GLU A 464 -3.60 9.13 -4.95
N LEU A 465 -4.18 8.62 -3.87
CA LEU A 465 -3.57 8.50 -2.55
C LEU A 465 -2.42 7.48 -2.55
N THR A 466 -1.38 7.80 -1.81
CA THR A 466 -0.13 7.02 -1.75
C THR A 466 0.11 6.38 -0.39
N TYR A 467 -0.21 7.05 0.73
CA TYR A 467 0.39 6.78 2.05
C TYR A 467 -0.40 5.89 3.00
#